data_AF-A0A496D0Q1-F1
#
_entry.id   AF-A0A496D0Q1-F1
#
_cell.length_a   1.000
_cell.length_b   1.000
_cell.length_c   1.000
_cell.angle_alpha   90.00
_cell.angle_beta   90.00
_cell.angle_gamma   90.00
#
_symmetry.space_group_name_H-M   'P 1'
#
loop_
_entity.id
_entity.type
_entity.pdbx_description
1 polymer ?
#
loop_
_entity_poly.entity_id
_entity_poly.type
_entity_poly.pdbx_seq_one_letter_code
_entity_poly.pdbx_strand_id
1 'polypeptide(L)'
;MKVRDFEMKRFIIFGIVFILVVFWEGWGLVFFVDKAKEKLIDETFEVFDQAIRQDKSQRGEGFLNAFSSGVKHTRVPSKSIKITTEEGITEMKKEKKDISYEEGKYINDHLYLLTKNPINVVRLDSIFKELLKEDNLPGETAIVYTTNGVSEYSVSDSAFYKDAIALDLVSIGNFIKLQGYVKYRTWDIWRNVPHRWALIIIGLLVLILVGGYTFLNWRKWKVFSQLKYIEKCSPSDKCIKENLFFNETTRELRYNENWISLTKRSAELLAYLFKGEDWFQTYEDIKKDVWGNGDTSNDAVRNAVNRLNNELEGSGLYVEKLTKKGLRICVCSYN
;
A
#
# COMPACT_ATOMS: atom_id res chain seq x y z
N MET A 1 -15.53 -31.75 -13.70
CA MET A 1 -15.96 -30.49 -13.02
C MET A 1 -15.20 -30.19 -11.72
N LYS A 2 -14.93 -31.16 -10.81
CA LYS A 2 -14.21 -30.94 -9.53
C LYS A 2 -12.76 -30.45 -9.62
N VAL A 3 -12.02 -30.78 -10.69
CA VAL A 3 -10.59 -30.42 -10.83
C VAL A 3 -10.41 -28.92 -11.12
N ARG A 4 -11.30 -28.30 -11.92
CA ARG A 4 -11.24 -26.84 -12.21
C ARG A 4 -11.53 -25.98 -10.98
N ASP A 5 -12.43 -26.40 -10.11
CA ASP A 5 -12.79 -25.64 -8.89
C ASP A 5 -11.62 -25.63 -7.88
N PHE A 6 -10.87 -26.74 -7.81
CA PHE A 6 -9.70 -26.86 -6.94
C PHE A 6 -8.54 -25.97 -7.38
N GLU A 7 -8.26 -25.89 -8.69
CA GLU A 7 -7.22 -24.98 -9.18
C GLU A 7 -7.58 -23.51 -8.96
N MET A 8 -8.83 -23.13 -9.19
CA MET A 8 -9.31 -21.76 -9.01
C MET A 8 -9.16 -21.30 -7.55
N LYS A 9 -9.45 -22.17 -6.58
CA LYS A 9 -9.26 -21.89 -5.14
C LYS A 9 -7.79 -21.71 -4.76
N ARG A 10 -6.87 -22.53 -5.30
CA ARG A 10 -5.42 -22.37 -5.03
C ARG A 10 -4.90 -21.03 -5.54
N PHE A 11 -5.33 -20.58 -6.71
CA PHE A 11 -4.89 -19.29 -7.26
C PHE A 11 -5.38 -18.08 -6.45
N ILE A 12 -6.62 -18.13 -5.94
CA ILE A 12 -7.14 -17.09 -5.04
C ILE A 12 -6.30 -17.03 -3.75
N ILE A 13 -5.98 -18.19 -3.18
CA ILE A 13 -5.13 -18.28 -1.98
C ILE A 13 -3.74 -17.70 -2.25
N PHE A 14 -3.10 -18.04 -3.38
CA PHE A 14 -1.79 -17.47 -3.75
C PHE A 14 -1.84 -15.94 -3.93
N GLY A 15 -2.92 -15.41 -4.52
CA GLY A 15 -3.11 -13.97 -4.64
C GLY A 15 -3.24 -13.27 -3.28
N ILE A 16 -4.02 -13.84 -2.35
CA ILE A 16 -4.18 -13.30 -1.00
C ILE A 16 -2.84 -13.36 -0.23
N VAL A 17 -2.14 -14.49 -0.29
CA VAL A 17 -0.82 -14.65 0.35
C VAL A 17 0.18 -13.64 -0.21
N PHE A 18 0.19 -13.40 -1.52
CA PHE A 18 1.05 -12.40 -2.14
C PHE A 18 0.76 -10.98 -1.61
N ILE A 19 -0.53 -10.60 -1.51
CA ILE A 19 -0.92 -9.30 -0.96
C ILE A 19 -0.47 -9.17 0.51
N LEU A 20 -0.66 -10.22 1.31
CA LEU A 20 -0.24 -10.23 2.71
C LEU A 20 1.28 -10.14 2.87
N VAL A 21 2.05 -10.81 2.01
CA VAL A 21 3.51 -10.73 2.00
C VAL A 21 3.96 -9.33 1.64
N VAL A 22 3.42 -8.73 0.57
CA VAL A 22 3.73 -7.34 0.18
C VAL A 22 3.37 -6.36 1.30
N PHE A 23 2.24 -6.57 1.98
CA PHE A 23 1.82 -5.71 3.09
C PHE A 23 2.76 -5.83 4.30
N TRP A 24 3.11 -7.05 4.71
CA TRP A 24 4.01 -7.30 5.85
C TRP A 24 5.42 -6.75 5.55
N GLU A 25 5.92 -6.97 4.35
CA GLU A 25 7.25 -6.51 3.94
C GLU A 25 7.30 -4.98 3.74
N GLY A 26 6.22 -4.38 3.24
CA GLY A 26 6.06 -2.92 3.19
C GLY A 26 6.05 -2.27 4.58
N TRP A 27 5.39 -2.91 5.55
CA TRP A 27 5.44 -2.50 6.96
C TRP A 27 6.85 -2.57 7.54
N GLY A 28 7.60 -3.61 7.19
CA GLY A 28 9.01 -3.74 7.55
C GLY A 28 9.83 -2.54 7.07
N LEU A 29 9.67 -2.14 5.80
CA LEU A 29 10.38 -0.98 5.24
C LEU A 29 10.14 0.32 6.00
N VAL A 30 8.88 0.62 6.32
CA VAL A 30 8.52 1.82 7.08
C VAL A 30 9.19 1.78 8.46
N PHE A 31 9.06 0.68 9.18
CA PHE A 31 9.67 0.49 10.49
C PHE A 31 11.19 0.71 10.50
N PHE A 32 11.90 0.24 9.47
CA PHE A 32 13.35 0.43 9.39
C PHE A 32 13.76 1.86 9.07
N VAL A 33 13.01 2.55 8.20
CA VAL A 33 13.23 3.97 7.93
C VAL A 33 13.03 4.78 9.20
N ASP A 34 11.98 4.48 9.98
CA ASP A 34 11.74 5.12 11.27
C ASP A 34 12.89 4.88 12.26
N LYS A 35 13.38 3.64 12.36
CA LYS A 35 14.51 3.33 13.24
C LYS A 35 15.83 4.00 12.82
N ALA A 36 16.09 4.11 11.52
CA ALA A 36 17.25 4.84 11.00
C ALA A 36 17.14 6.34 11.30
N LYS A 37 15.92 6.89 11.21
CA LYS A 37 15.61 8.28 11.53
C LYS A 37 15.79 8.55 13.03
N GLU A 38 15.30 7.68 13.92
CA GLU A 38 15.49 7.81 15.37
C GLU A 38 16.97 7.87 15.74
N LYS A 39 17.78 6.92 15.25
CA LYS A 39 19.22 6.91 15.50
C LYS A 39 19.92 8.20 15.06
N LEU A 40 19.50 8.76 13.92
CA LEU A 40 20.05 10.01 13.40
C LEU A 40 19.67 11.22 14.24
N ILE A 41 18.43 11.23 14.78
CA ILE A 41 17.95 12.26 15.70
C ILE A 41 18.74 12.22 17.01
N ASP A 42 18.98 11.02 17.57
CA ASP A 42 19.73 10.86 18.82
C ASP A 42 21.17 11.41 18.68
N GLU A 43 21.88 11.02 17.61
CA GLU A 43 23.24 11.54 17.33
C GLU A 43 23.22 13.07 17.15
N THR A 44 22.22 13.60 16.44
CA THR A 44 22.07 15.05 16.25
C THR A 44 21.75 15.79 17.56
N PHE A 45 21.02 15.16 18.48
CA PHE A 45 20.75 15.72 19.79
C PHE A 45 22.02 15.82 20.64
N GLU A 46 22.89 14.81 20.61
CA GLU A 46 24.19 14.87 21.28
C GLU A 46 25.05 16.03 20.74
N VAL A 47 25.10 16.21 19.43
CA VAL A 47 25.79 17.33 18.77
C VAL A 47 25.18 18.68 19.16
N PHE A 48 23.85 18.75 19.28
CA PHE A 48 23.17 19.95 19.73
C PHE A 48 23.53 20.31 21.18
N ASP A 49 23.57 19.33 22.09
CA ASP A 49 24.01 19.55 23.47
C ASP A 49 25.48 20.01 23.52
N GLN A 50 26.34 19.44 22.68
CA GLN A 50 27.73 19.88 22.52
C GLN A 50 27.82 21.34 22.03
N ALA A 51 26.99 21.74 21.06
CA ALA A 51 26.93 23.12 20.56
C ALA A 51 26.54 24.10 21.67
N ILE A 52 25.55 23.74 22.50
CA ILE A 52 25.12 24.54 23.66
C ILE A 52 26.25 24.70 24.68
N ARG A 53 26.97 23.61 24.98
CA ARG A 53 28.12 23.64 25.90
C ARG A 53 29.25 24.51 25.36
N GLN A 54 29.55 24.41 24.07
CA GLN A 54 30.59 25.20 23.41
C GLN A 54 30.24 26.69 23.42
N ASP A 55 29.02 27.07 23.02
CA ASP A 55 28.56 28.46 23.10
C ASP A 55 28.61 29.00 24.54
N LYS A 56 28.14 28.20 25.52
CA LYS A 56 28.20 28.56 26.93
C LYS A 56 29.64 28.78 27.41
N SER A 57 30.58 27.93 27.01
CA SER A 57 32.01 28.08 27.36
C SER A 57 32.61 29.35 26.76
N GLN A 58 32.36 29.64 25.48
CA GLN A 58 32.85 30.84 24.81
C GLN A 58 32.25 32.13 25.41
N ARG A 59 30.97 32.11 25.78
CA ARG A 59 30.34 33.22 26.52
C ARG A 59 30.90 33.35 27.94
N GLY A 60 31.21 32.23 28.59
CA GLY A 60 31.82 32.14 29.91
C GLY A 60 33.27 32.63 29.96
N GLU A 61 34.07 32.38 28.92
CA GLU A 61 35.44 32.90 28.81
C GLU A 61 35.45 34.42 28.58
N GLY A 62 34.53 34.94 27.76
CA GLY A 62 34.30 36.39 27.68
C GLY A 62 33.92 37.00 29.03
N PHE A 63 33.14 36.29 29.84
CA PHE A 63 32.80 36.66 31.21
C PHE A 63 34.01 36.63 32.16
N LEU A 64 34.81 35.55 32.17
CA LEU A 64 36.01 35.45 33.02
C LEU A 64 37.05 36.53 32.66
N ASN A 65 37.21 36.81 31.37
CA ASN A 65 38.10 37.86 30.88
C ASN A 65 37.60 39.26 31.28
N ALA A 66 36.28 39.51 31.28
CA ALA A 66 35.68 40.78 31.74
C ALA A 66 35.74 40.98 33.26
N PHE A 67 35.67 39.91 34.06
CA PHE A 67 35.84 39.99 35.52
C PHE A 67 37.30 40.13 35.96
N SER A 68 38.25 39.70 35.12
CA SER A 68 39.69 39.86 35.41
C SER A 68 40.18 41.32 35.39
N SER A 69 39.40 42.25 34.83
CA SER A 69 39.73 43.69 34.82
C SER A 69 39.15 44.50 35.97
N GLY A 70 38.54 43.85 36.97
CA GLY A 70 38.21 44.50 38.22
C GLY A 70 36.99 43.90 38.90
N VAL A 71 37.18 43.36 40.10
CA VAL A 71 36.34 43.59 41.28
C VAL A 71 36.95 42.85 42.47
N LYS A 72 37.15 43.60 43.56
CA LYS A 72 37.48 43.08 44.89
C LYS A 72 36.27 42.34 45.46
N HIS A 73 36.51 41.17 46.05
CA HIS A 73 35.48 40.37 46.71
C HIS A 73 34.90 41.08 47.95
N THR A 74 33.58 41.21 48.03
CA THR A 74 32.86 41.34 49.31
C THR A 74 31.62 40.45 49.33
N ARG A 75 31.50 39.70 50.44
CA ARG A 75 30.40 38.80 50.82
C ARG A 75 29.28 39.60 51.51
N VAL A 76 28.01 39.38 51.15
CA VAL A 76 26.82 39.20 52.04
C VAL A 76 25.66 38.62 51.19
N PRO A 77 24.88 37.64 51.68
CA PRO A 77 23.67 37.16 50.99
C PRO A 77 22.48 38.11 51.26
N SER A 78 21.95 38.74 50.22
CA SER A 78 20.73 39.56 50.31
C SER A 78 19.47 38.78 49.89
N LYS A 79 18.40 38.90 50.69
CA LYS A 79 17.07 38.31 50.46
C LYS A 79 16.27 38.95 49.31
N SER A 80 16.81 39.98 48.67
CA SER A 80 16.28 40.60 47.46
C SER A 80 17.44 41.01 46.55
N ILE A 81 17.23 40.91 45.23
CA ILE A 81 18.13 41.45 44.23
C ILE A 81 17.56 42.81 43.85
N LYS A 82 18.32 43.88 44.11
CA LYS A 82 18.00 45.21 43.60
C LYS A 82 18.85 45.45 42.36
N ILE A 83 18.19 45.63 41.23
CA ILE A 83 18.85 46.01 39.98
C ILE A 83 18.61 47.52 39.82
N THR A 84 19.69 48.28 39.73
CA THR A 84 19.64 49.71 39.43
C THR A 84 20.07 49.88 37.98
N THR A 85 19.11 50.24 37.14
CA THR A 85 19.29 50.65 35.73
C THR A 85 19.16 52.16 35.61
N GLU A 86 19.67 52.76 34.53
CA GLU A 86 19.59 54.22 34.29
C GLU A 86 18.15 54.75 34.20
N GLU A 87 17.16 53.87 33.99
CA GLU A 87 15.73 54.20 33.96
C GLU A 87 14.97 53.95 35.28
N GLY A 88 15.67 53.57 36.36
CA GLY A 88 15.09 53.40 37.70
C GLY A 88 15.31 52.03 38.35
N ILE A 89 14.92 51.91 39.63
CA ILE A 89 15.12 50.73 40.48
C ILE A 89 13.97 49.74 40.25
N THR A 90 14.27 48.54 39.74
CA THR A 90 13.33 47.42 39.72
C THR A 90 13.59 46.49 40.91
N GLU A 91 12.63 46.40 41.83
CA GLU A 91 12.65 45.44 42.94
C GLU A 91 11.90 44.16 42.54
N MET A 92 12.64 43.04 42.40
CA MET A 92 12.04 41.72 42.22
C MET A 92 11.91 41.01 43.58
N LYS A 93 10.67 40.72 44.00
CA LYS A 93 10.38 39.91 45.19
C LYS A 93 10.58 38.42 44.89
N LYS A 94 11.40 37.74 45.69
CA LYS A 94 11.58 36.28 45.66
C LYS A 94 10.36 35.59 46.27
N GLU A 95 9.58 34.86 45.47
CA GLU A 95 8.66 33.84 45.98
C GLU A 95 9.49 32.64 46.49
N LYS A 96 9.29 32.27 47.76
CA LYS A 96 10.17 31.37 48.52
C LYS A 96 10.15 29.91 48.03
N LYS A 97 11.35 29.32 47.95
CA LYS A 97 11.79 28.16 48.77
C LYS A 97 13.32 28.26 48.94
N ASP A 98 13.91 27.63 49.94
CA ASP A 98 15.36 27.65 50.18
C ASP A 98 16.10 27.09 48.95
N ILE A 99 16.53 27.99 48.07
CA ILE A 99 17.40 27.69 46.94
C ILE A 99 18.80 27.55 47.55
N SER A 100 19.44 26.39 47.34
CA SER A 100 20.83 26.17 47.78
C SER A 100 21.74 27.29 47.25
N TYR A 101 22.83 27.63 47.96
CA TYR A 101 23.79 28.63 47.47
C TYR A 101 24.23 28.34 46.03
N GLU A 102 24.40 27.06 45.68
CA GLU A 102 24.79 26.65 44.33
C GLU A 102 23.67 26.85 43.31
N GLU A 103 22.43 26.51 43.63
CA GLU A 103 21.28 26.76 42.75
C GLU A 103 21.03 28.27 42.58
N GLY A 104 21.21 29.06 43.64
CA GLY A 104 21.05 30.51 43.62
C GLY A 104 22.15 31.19 42.80
N LYS A 105 23.38 30.69 42.92
CA LYS A 105 24.52 31.11 42.09
C LYS A 105 24.28 30.71 40.63
N TYR A 106 23.85 29.47 40.36
CA TYR A 106 23.53 28.98 39.02
C TYR A 106 22.46 29.83 38.33
N ILE A 107 21.36 30.13 39.02
CA ILE A 107 20.28 30.98 38.50
C ILE A 107 20.79 32.40 38.27
N ASN A 108 21.58 32.96 39.19
CA ASN A 108 22.08 34.32 39.08
C ASN A 108 23.10 34.48 37.94
N ASP A 109 24.02 33.52 37.79
CA ASP A 109 24.99 33.48 36.68
C ASP A 109 24.24 33.37 35.35
N HIS A 110 23.17 32.57 35.28
CA HIS A 110 22.34 32.44 34.09
C HIS A 110 21.55 33.73 33.77
N LEU A 111 20.90 34.34 34.77
CA LEU A 111 20.14 35.58 34.62
C LEU A 111 21.04 36.76 34.22
N TYR A 112 22.27 36.77 34.71
CA TYR A 112 23.26 37.77 34.35
C TYR A 112 23.78 37.59 32.92
N LEU A 113 24.08 36.35 32.52
CA LEU A 113 24.45 36.06 31.13
C LEU A 113 23.34 36.48 30.18
N LEU A 114 22.06 36.28 30.52
CA LEU A 114 20.94 36.83 29.72
C LEU A 114 20.98 38.35 29.56
N THR A 115 21.33 39.07 30.63
CA THR A 115 21.27 40.53 30.68
C THR A 115 22.49 41.18 30.02
N LYS A 116 23.66 40.54 30.06
CA LYS A 116 24.92 41.10 29.56
C LYS A 116 25.45 40.45 28.28
N ASN A 117 25.17 39.16 28.05
CA ASN A 117 25.63 38.40 26.89
C ASN A 117 24.60 37.32 26.48
N PRO A 118 23.41 37.76 26.00
CA PRO A 118 22.30 36.86 25.67
C PRO A 118 22.70 35.85 24.59
N ILE A 119 21.96 34.75 24.50
CA ILE A 119 22.15 33.77 23.44
C ILE A 119 21.87 34.44 22.11
N ASN A 120 22.86 34.47 21.22
CA ASN A 120 22.64 34.86 19.84
C ASN A 120 22.26 33.61 19.03
N VAL A 121 20.99 33.51 18.65
CA VAL A 121 20.44 32.35 17.92
C VAL A 121 21.16 32.07 16.61
N VAL A 122 21.64 33.10 15.90
CA VAL A 122 22.36 32.94 14.62
C VAL A 122 23.77 32.38 14.84
N ARG A 123 24.45 32.83 15.90
CA ARG A 123 25.78 32.31 16.26
C ARG A 123 25.69 30.87 16.72
N LEU A 124 24.74 30.55 17.61
CA LEU A 124 24.55 29.19 18.10
C LEU A 124 24.15 28.24 16.97
N ASP A 125 23.31 28.68 16.03
CA ASP A 125 22.95 27.89 14.85
C ASP A 125 24.18 27.66 13.94
N SER A 126 25.07 28.63 13.82
CA SER A 126 26.33 28.47 13.07
C SER A 126 27.26 27.44 13.71
N ILE A 127 27.41 27.46 15.05
CA ILE A 127 28.19 26.45 15.80
C ILE A 127 27.57 25.07 15.61
N PHE A 128 26.25 24.96 15.76
CA PHE A 128 25.55 23.70 15.60
C PHE A 128 25.72 23.12 14.19
N LYS A 129 25.58 23.97 13.16
CA LYS A 129 25.80 23.61 11.76
C LYS A 129 27.24 23.20 11.46
N GLU A 130 28.22 23.79 12.14
CA GLU A 130 29.63 23.43 12.01
C GLU A 130 29.90 22.05 12.61
N LEU A 131 29.44 21.79 13.83
CA LEU A 131 29.61 20.51 14.51
C LEU A 131 28.89 19.36 13.77
N LEU A 132 27.70 19.60 13.23
CA LEU A 132 27.02 18.60 12.40
C LEU A 132 27.84 18.19 11.17
N LYS A 133 28.55 19.14 10.55
CA LYS A 133 29.42 18.83 9.41
C LYS A 133 30.66 18.05 9.83
N GLU A 134 31.23 18.36 10.98
CA GLU A 134 32.38 17.66 11.54
C GLU A 134 32.06 16.17 11.78
N ASP A 135 30.88 15.89 12.33
CA ASP A 135 30.38 14.53 12.57
C ASP A 135 29.81 13.85 11.31
N ASN A 136 29.95 14.46 10.13
CA ASN A 136 29.39 14.00 8.86
C ASN A 136 27.87 13.76 8.90
N LEU A 137 27.16 14.47 9.77
CA LEU A 137 25.72 14.38 9.90
C LEU A 137 25.05 15.30 8.86
N PRO A 138 24.14 14.75 8.03
CA PRO A 138 23.39 15.54 7.08
C PRO A 138 22.26 16.30 7.79
N GLY A 139 22.03 17.57 7.44
CA GLY A 139 20.86 18.29 7.94
C GLY A 139 20.98 19.80 7.82
N GLU A 140 19.83 20.46 7.65
CA GLU A 140 19.71 21.90 7.88
C GLU A 140 19.22 22.14 9.29
N THR A 141 19.75 23.17 9.95
CA THR A 141 19.46 23.48 11.35
C THR A 141 18.67 24.76 11.49
N ALA A 142 17.90 24.84 12.57
CA ALA A 142 17.44 26.10 13.10
C ALA A 142 17.34 26.01 14.62
N ILE A 143 17.45 27.15 15.26
CA ILE A 143 17.29 27.35 16.69
C ILE A 143 16.19 28.37 16.95
N VAL A 144 15.37 28.06 17.95
CA VAL A 144 14.36 28.95 18.52
C VAL A 144 14.69 29.17 19.98
N TYR A 145 14.70 30.44 20.38
CA TYR A 145 15.02 30.84 21.73
C TYR A 145 13.93 31.75 22.28
N THR A 146 13.27 31.33 23.35
CA THR A 146 12.21 32.11 23.99
C THR A 146 12.65 32.62 25.36
N THR A 147 12.60 33.93 25.54
CA THR A 147 12.84 34.61 26.82
C THR A 147 11.63 35.44 27.20
N ASN A 148 11.09 35.22 28.41
CA ASN A 148 9.95 35.97 28.94
C ASN A 148 8.75 36.08 27.96
N GLY A 149 8.53 35.04 27.15
CA GLY A 149 7.44 34.97 26.15
C GLY A 149 7.78 35.54 24.77
N VAL A 150 8.90 36.22 24.59
CA VAL A 150 9.38 36.69 23.27
C VAL A 150 10.30 35.62 22.68
N SER A 151 10.01 35.18 21.45
CA SER A 151 10.79 34.15 20.75
C SER A 151 11.62 34.73 19.62
N GLU A 152 12.91 34.42 19.62
CA GLU A 152 13.86 34.72 18.56
C GLU A 152 14.14 33.48 17.72
N TYR A 153 14.24 33.67 16.41
CA TYR A 153 14.39 32.61 15.42
C TYR A 153 15.67 32.85 14.61
N SER A 154 16.50 31.82 14.50
CA SER A 154 17.68 31.83 13.61
C SER A 154 17.29 31.84 12.12
N VAL A 155 16.20 31.15 11.76
CA VAL A 155 15.65 31.07 10.41
C VAL A 155 14.29 31.75 10.39
N SER A 156 14.06 32.69 9.48
CA SER A 156 12.79 33.44 9.43
C SER A 156 11.65 32.66 8.73
N ASP A 157 11.97 31.61 7.98
CA ASP A 157 10.98 30.84 7.22
C ASP A 157 10.14 29.93 8.13
N SER A 158 8.87 30.29 8.33
CA SER A 158 7.92 29.48 9.09
C SER A 158 7.65 28.09 8.49
N ALA A 159 7.84 27.90 7.17
CA ALA A 159 7.64 26.60 6.53
C ALA A 159 8.73 25.60 6.95
N PHE A 160 9.94 26.08 7.23
CA PHE A 160 11.03 25.25 7.74
C PHE A 160 10.61 24.51 9.02
N TYR A 161 10.03 25.22 9.98
CA TYR A 161 9.64 24.66 11.29
C TYR A 161 8.46 23.68 11.23
N LYS A 162 7.67 23.68 10.15
CA LYS A 162 6.60 22.68 9.94
C LYS A 162 7.15 21.35 9.48
N ASP A 163 8.19 21.39 8.65
CA ASP A 163 8.83 20.20 8.08
C ASP A 163 9.99 19.68 8.95
N ALA A 164 10.59 20.55 9.75
CA ALA A 164 11.73 20.23 10.59
C ALA A 164 11.30 19.45 11.83
N ILE A 165 12.19 18.58 12.29
CA ILE A 165 12.02 17.80 13.51
C ILE A 165 12.53 18.64 14.66
N ALA A 166 11.68 18.86 15.66
CA ALA A 166 12.05 19.57 16.86
C ALA A 166 12.85 18.63 17.79
N LEU A 167 14.04 19.07 18.19
CA LEU A 167 14.86 18.38 19.19
C LEU A 167 14.31 18.65 20.60
N ASP A 168 14.83 17.91 21.58
CA ASP A 168 14.41 18.04 22.97
C ASP A 168 14.62 19.46 23.50
N LEU A 169 13.60 19.93 24.22
CA LEU A 169 13.54 21.29 24.73
C LEU A 169 14.46 21.44 25.95
N VAL A 170 15.44 22.33 25.84
CA VAL A 170 16.28 22.72 26.98
C VAL A 170 15.60 23.90 27.69
N SER A 171 14.92 23.62 28.80
CA SER A 171 14.31 24.64 29.67
C SER A 171 15.18 24.97 30.86
N ILE A 172 15.44 26.26 31.10
CA ILE A 172 16.18 26.72 32.27
C ILE A 172 15.23 27.56 33.13
N GLY A 173 14.64 26.90 34.12
CA GLY A 173 13.55 27.45 34.92
C GLY A 173 12.28 27.72 34.09
N ASN A 174 11.50 28.72 34.48
CA ASN A 174 10.23 29.08 33.81
C ASN A 174 10.38 30.18 32.74
N PHE A 175 11.56 30.77 32.60
CA PHE A 175 11.76 32.01 31.84
C PHE A 175 12.46 31.81 30.49
N ILE A 176 13.16 30.68 30.34
CA ILE A 176 14.04 30.42 29.20
C ILE A 176 13.72 29.06 28.61
N LYS A 177 13.45 29.06 27.30
CA LYS A 177 13.23 27.86 26.51
C LYS A 177 14.12 27.92 25.27
N LEU A 178 14.97 26.92 25.10
CA LEU A 178 15.83 26.79 23.94
C LEU A 178 15.50 25.48 23.22
N GLN A 179 15.19 25.57 21.93
CA GLN A 179 14.83 24.42 21.12
C GLN A 179 15.60 24.43 19.80
N GLY A 180 16.25 23.30 19.49
CA GLY A 180 16.87 23.03 18.20
C GLY A 180 15.88 22.37 17.24
N TYR A 181 16.08 22.58 15.95
CA TYR A 181 15.32 21.99 14.86
C TYR A 181 16.29 21.47 13.83
N VAL A 182 15.99 20.29 13.28
CA VAL A 182 16.77 19.69 12.20
C VAL A 182 15.85 19.22 11.07
N LYS A 183 16.20 19.58 9.84
CA LYS A 183 15.53 19.14 8.62
C LYS A 183 16.45 18.23 7.83
N TYR A 184 16.07 16.95 7.74
CA TYR A 184 16.77 15.97 6.91
C TYR A 184 16.16 15.90 5.52
N ARG A 185 17.00 15.75 4.47
CA ARG A 185 16.47 15.35 3.17
C ARG A 185 16.16 13.86 3.21
N THR A 186 15.11 13.45 2.50
CA THR A 186 14.67 12.05 2.44
C THR A 186 15.83 11.12 2.05
N TRP A 187 16.65 11.53 1.09
CA TRP A 187 17.82 10.76 0.65
C TRP A 187 18.87 10.52 1.74
N ASP A 188 19.05 11.47 2.64
CA ASP A 188 20.04 11.40 3.71
C ASP A 188 19.65 10.33 4.75
N ILE A 189 18.34 10.14 4.98
CA ILE A 189 17.81 9.06 5.81
C ILE A 189 18.05 7.69 5.15
N TRP A 190 17.81 7.59 3.84
CA TRP A 190 18.02 6.35 3.07
C TRP A 190 19.49 5.89 3.05
N ARG A 191 20.45 6.83 3.03
CA ARG A 191 21.89 6.50 3.06
C ARG A 191 22.31 5.78 4.33
N ASN A 192 21.64 6.06 5.45
CA ASN A 192 21.92 5.46 6.75
C ASN A 192 21.19 4.14 6.98
N VAL A 193 20.38 3.68 6.02
CA VAL A 193 19.75 2.35 6.08
C VAL A 193 20.82 1.27 5.86
N PRO A 194 20.97 0.28 6.76
CA PRO A 194 22.01 -0.74 6.62
C PRO A 194 21.91 -1.51 5.30
N HIS A 195 23.05 -1.74 4.64
CA HIS A 195 23.12 -2.40 3.31
C HIS A 195 22.42 -3.77 3.23
N ARG A 196 22.32 -4.50 4.36
CA ARG A 196 21.58 -5.77 4.43
C ARG A 196 20.10 -5.62 4.06
N TRP A 197 19.49 -4.47 4.36
CA TRP A 197 18.10 -4.19 4.04
C TRP A 197 17.90 -3.73 2.60
N ALA A 198 18.90 -3.10 1.97
CA ALA A 198 18.86 -2.79 0.55
C ALA A 198 18.75 -4.07 -0.31
N LEU A 199 19.40 -5.16 0.09
CA LEU A 199 19.27 -6.47 -0.57
C LEU A 199 17.85 -7.04 -0.47
N ILE A 200 17.18 -6.83 0.66
CA ILE A 200 15.79 -7.25 0.85
C ILE A 200 14.88 -6.44 -0.10
N ILE A 201 15.07 -5.13 -0.20
CA ILE A 201 14.32 -4.26 -1.14
C ILE A 201 14.49 -4.72 -2.60
N ILE A 202 15.72 -5.04 -3.00
CA ILE A 202 15.99 -5.55 -4.34
C ILE A 202 15.26 -6.90 -4.56
N GLY A 203 15.28 -7.78 -3.56
CA GLY A 203 14.52 -9.04 -3.58
C GLY A 203 13.02 -8.81 -3.77
N LEU A 204 12.45 -7.81 -3.09
CA LEU A 204 11.04 -7.43 -3.22
C LEU A 204 10.68 -6.98 -4.64
N LEU A 205 11.52 -6.13 -5.23
CA LEU A 205 11.32 -5.67 -6.60
C LEU A 205 11.32 -6.85 -7.58
N VAL A 206 12.22 -7.81 -7.40
CA VAL A 206 12.27 -9.01 -8.24
C VAL A 206 11.02 -9.87 -8.05
N LEU A 207 10.56 -10.09 -6.82
CA LEU A 207 9.35 -10.86 -6.54
C LEU A 207 8.09 -10.21 -7.12
N ILE A 208 7.99 -8.89 -7.05
CA ILE A 208 6.87 -8.15 -7.67
C ILE A 208 6.92 -8.24 -9.20
N LEU A 209 8.11 -8.12 -9.80
CA LEU A 209 8.27 -8.23 -11.25
C LEU A 209 7.93 -9.64 -11.74
N VAL A 210 8.45 -10.68 -11.08
CA VAL A 210 8.19 -12.08 -11.45
C VAL A 210 6.74 -12.48 -11.15
N GLY A 211 6.22 -12.14 -9.98
CA GLY A 211 4.84 -12.40 -9.59
C GLY A 211 3.83 -11.64 -10.47
N GLY A 212 4.11 -10.37 -10.75
CA GLY A 212 3.31 -9.55 -11.66
C GLY A 212 3.34 -10.07 -13.10
N TYR A 213 4.52 -10.43 -13.61
CA TYR A 213 4.67 -10.99 -14.95
C TYR A 213 3.89 -12.30 -15.12
N THR A 214 4.03 -13.22 -14.16
CA THR A 214 3.32 -14.51 -14.18
C THR A 214 1.80 -14.32 -14.08
N PHE A 215 1.31 -13.40 -13.25
CA PHE A 215 -0.11 -13.05 -13.15
C PHE A 215 -0.69 -12.45 -14.44
N LEU A 216 0.05 -11.53 -15.09
CA LEU A 216 -0.36 -10.93 -16.35
C LEU A 216 -0.40 -11.95 -17.50
N ASN A 217 0.59 -12.84 -17.57
CA ASN A 217 0.60 -13.89 -18.59
C ASN A 217 -0.53 -14.91 -18.38
N TRP A 218 -0.90 -15.21 -17.13
CA TRP A 218 -2.07 -16.04 -16.82
C TRP A 218 -3.38 -15.39 -17.27
N ARG A 219 -3.56 -14.07 -17.05
CA ARG A 219 -4.74 -13.33 -17.54
C ARG A 219 -4.83 -13.38 -19.06
N LYS A 220 -3.71 -13.24 -19.77
CA LYS A 220 -3.64 -13.38 -21.24
C LYS A 220 -3.94 -14.81 -21.69
N TRP A 221 -3.43 -15.83 -21.00
CA TRP A 221 -3.75 -17.24 -21.28
C TRP A 221 -5.24 -17.53 -21.09
N LYS A 222 -5.89 -17.00 -20.04
CA LYS A 222 -7.34 -17.17 -19.83
C LYS A 222 -8.19 -16.62 -20.98
N VAL A 223 -7.82 -15.46 -21.53
CA VAL A 223 -8.49 -14.85 -22.70
C VAL A 223 -8.19 -15.64 -23.97
N PHE A 224 -6.95 -16.09 -24.16
CA PHE A 224 -6.54 -16.88 -25.32
C PHE A 224 -7.17 -18.29 -25.34
N SER A 225 -7.33 -18.93 -24.18
CA SER A 225 -7.99 -20.22 -24.02
C SER A 225 -9.49 -20.16 -24.37
N GLN A 226 -10.15 -19.03 -24.13
CA GLN A 226 -11.53 -18.81 -24.60
C GLN A 226 -11.61 -18.66 -26.12
N LEU A 227 -10.62 -18.02 -26.76
CA LEU A 227 -10.57 -17.84 -28.22
C LEU A 227 -10.15 -19.12 -28.97
N LYS A 228 -9.33 -19.97 -28.36
CA LYS A 228 -8.90 -21.27 -28.93
C LYS A 228 -10.04 -22.30 -29.02
N TYR A 229 -11.17 -22.05 -28.35
CA TYR A 229 -12.33 -22.93 -28.34
C TYR A 229 -13.25 -22.78 -29.57
N ILE A 230 -12.95 -21.85 -30.49
CA ILE A 230 -13.58 -21.79 -31.81
C ILE A 230 -12.88 -22.83 -32.69
N GLU A 231 -13.17 -24.11 -32.44
CA GLU A 231 -12.69 -25.22 -33.26
C GLU A 231 -13.46 -25.22 -34.59
N LYS A 232 -12.71 -25.13 -35.69
CA LYS A 232 -13.24 -25.07 -37.07
C LYS A 232 -13.92 -26.40 -37.40
N CYS A 233 -15.19 -26.38 -37.85
CA CYS A 233 -15.93 -27.59 -38.24
C CYS A 233 -15.09 -28.50 -39.15
N SER A 234 -15.09 -29.82 -38.88
CA SER A 234 -14.52 -30.81 -39.79
C SER A 234 -15.33 -30.82 -41.10
N PRO A 235 -14.75 -31.12 -42.28
CA PRO A 235 -15.46 -31.11 -43.57
C PRO A 235 -16.69 -32.05 -43.63
N SER A 236 -16.82 -32.99 -42.70
CA SER A 236 -17.90 -33.96 -42.60
C SER A 236 -19.06 -33.56 -41.68
N ASP A 237 -18.94 -32.46 -40.93
CA ASP A 237 -19.89 -32.13 -39.86
C ASP A 237 -20.93 -31.10 -40.32
N LYS A 238 -22.20 -31.31 -39.97
CA LYS A 238 -23.26 -30.30 -40.14
C LYS A 238 -23.20 -29.33 -38.96
N CYS A 239 -22.71 -28.11 -39.20
CA CYS A 239 -22.66 -27.06 -38.18
C CYS A 239 -24.07 -26.47 -38.00
N ILE A 240 -24.68 -26.67 -36.83
CA ILE A 240 -26.06 -26.25 -36.56
C ILE A 240 -26.10 -24.85 -35.91
N LYS A 241 -25.14 -24.56 -35.02
CA LYS A 241 -24.91 -23.26 -34.36
C LYS A 241 -23.45 -23.17 -33.91
N GLU A 242 -22.98 -21.98 -33.54
CA GLU A 242 -21.70 -21.79 -32.84
C GLU A 242 -21.57 -22.81 -31.69
N ASN A 243 -20.56 -23.67 -31.77
CA ASN A 243 -20.23 -24.74 -30.82
C ASN A 243 -21.18 -25.96 -30.75
N LEU A 244 -22.08 -26.16 -31.72
CA LEU A 244 -22.97 -27.32 -31.81
C LEU A 244 -22.74 -28.10 -33.12
N PHE A 245 -22.22 -29.32 -32.98
CA PHE A 245 -21.85 -30.18 -34.11
C PHE A 245 -22.55 -31.53 -33.99
N PHE A 246 -23.13 -32.00 -35.09
CA PHE A 246 -23.71 -33.34 -35.16
C PHE A 246 -23.05 -34.13 -36.28
N ASN A 247 -22.48 -35.29 -35.92
CA ASN A 247 -21.91 -36.21 -36.89
C ASN A 247 -22.84 -37.41 -37.06
N GLU A 248 -23.48 -37.48 -38.22
CA GLU A 248 -24.45 -38.52 -38.57
C GLU A 248 -23.80 -39.91 -38.67
N THR A 249 -22.50 -39.98 -38.99
CA THR A 249 -21.74 -41.24 -39.13
C THR A 249 -21.32 -41.80 -37.77
N THR A 250 -20.78 -40.96 -36.87
CA THR A 250 -20.37 -41.39 -35.53
C THR A 250 -21.54 -41.43 -34.54
N ARG A 251 -22.68 -40.80 -34.87
CA ARG A 251 -23.87 -40.63 -34.00
C ARG A 251 -23.58 -39.82 -32.74
N GLU A 252 -22.62 -38.89 -32.85
CA GLU A 252 -22.20 -38.04 -31.74
C GLU A 252 -22.68 -36.62 -31.94
N LEU A 253 -23.27 -36.07 -30.89
CA LEU A 253 -23.59 -34.66 -30.76
C LEU A 253 -22.54 -34.02 -29.85
N ARG A 254 -21.89 -32.98 -30.34
CA ARG A 254 -20.91 -32.19 -29.60
C ARG A 254 -21.49 -30.82 -29.32
N TYR A 255 -21.56 -30.47 -28.04
CA TYR A 255 -21.90 -29.13 -27.58
C TYR A 255 -20.84 -28.65 -26.59
N ASN A 256 -20.06 -27.64 -26.96
CA ASN A 256 -18.90 -27.17 -26.20
C ASN A 256 -17.87 -28.29 -25.88
N GLU A 257 -17.65 -28.60 -24.60
CA GLU A 257 -16.74 -29.67 -24.08
C GLU A 257 -17.45 -31.03 -23.94
N ASN A 258 -18.78 -31.08 -24.16
CA ASN A 258 -19.57 -32.27 -23.90
C ASN A 258 -19.80 -33.06 -25.19
N TRP A 259 -19.55 -34.37 -25.09
CA TRP A 259 -19.84 -35.36 -26.12
C TRP A 259 -21.04 -36.18 -25.67
N ILE A 260 -22.07 -36.18 -26.49
CA ILE A 260 -23.29 -36.95 -26.26
C ILE A 260 -23.35 -38.02 -27.35
N SER A 261 -23.15 -39.27 -26.96
CA SER A 261 -23.37 -40.40 -27.85
C SER A 261 -24.86 -40.71 -27.92
N LEU A 262 -25.46 -40.52 -29.09
CA LEU A 262 -26.87 -40.78 -29.31
C LEU A 262 -27.09 -42.23 -29.71
N THR A 263 -28.24 -42.77 -29.32
CA THR A 263 -28.62 -44.10 -29.82
C THR A 263 -28.92 -44.03 -31.32
N LYS A 264 -28.84 -45.16 -32.03
CA LYS A 264 -29.06 -45.21 -33.49
C LYS A 264 -30.36 -44.51 -33.90
N ARG A 265 -31.47 -44.81 -33.21
CA ARG A 265 -32.78 -44.21 -33.48
C ARG A 265 -32.85 -42.72 -33.13
N SER A 266 -32.25 -42.31 -32.01
CA SER A 266 -32.15 -40.90 -31.62
C SER A 266 -31.37 -40.09 -32.67
N ALA A 267 -30.24 -40.62 -33.15
CA ALA A 267 -29.42 -40.00 -34.18
C ALA A 267 -30.14 -39.92 -35.54
N GLU A 268 -30.81 -40.99 -35.97
CA GLU A 268 -31.62 -41.00 -37.20
C GLU A 268 -32.75 -39.97 -37.16
N LEU A 269 -33.48 -39.92 -36.04
CA LEU A 269 -34.56 -38.95 -35.82
C LEU A 269 -34.03 -37.52 -35.84
N LEU A 270 -32.94 -37.26 -35.11
CA LEU A 270 -32.32 -35.93 -35.06
C LEU A 270 -31.78 -35.49 -36.44
N ALA A 271 -31.13 -36.41 -37.17
CA ALA A 271 -30.64 -36.17 -38.53
C ALA A 271 -31.77 -35.82 -39.51
N TYR A 272 -32.91 -36.50 -39.37
CA TYR A 272 -34.09 -36.25 -40.21
C TYR A 272 -34.75 -34.90 -39.91
N LEU A 273 -34.85 -34.53 -38.64
CA LEU A 273 -35.40 -33.24 -38.22
C LEU A 273 -34.58 -32.06 -38.78
N PHE A 274 -33.24 -32.20 -38.87
CA PHE A 274 -32.38 -31.18 -39.47
C PHE A 274 -32.57 -30.98 -40.99
N LYS A 275 -33.24 -31.90 -41.70
CA LYS A 275 -33.53 -31.76 -43.14
C LYS A 275 -34.73 -30.86 -43.42
N GLY A 276 -35.58 -30.61 -42.41
CA GLY A 276 -36.80 -29.83 -42.57
C GLY A 276 -36.52 -28.33 -42.56
N GLU A 277 -37.37 -27.57 -43.27
CA GLU A 277 -37.41 -26.11 -43.16
C GLU A 277 -37.75 -25.71 -41.71
N ASP A 278 -37.03 -24.73 -41.16
CA ASP A 278 -37.08 -24.34 -39.75
C ASP A 278 -36.94 -25.51 -38.76
N TRP A 279 -36.24 -26.58 -39.17
CA TRP A 279 -36.08 -27.84 -38.41
C TRP A 279 -37.41 -28.46 -37.96
N PHE A 280 -38.46 -28.29 -38.76
CA PHE A 280 -39.79 -28.86 -38.54
C PHE A 280 -40.06 -30.03 -39.49
N GLN A 281 -40.66 -31.10 -38.98
CA GLN A 281 -41.12 -32.25 -39.76
C GLN A 281 -42.50 -32.72 -39.28
N THR A 282 -43.34 -33.19 -40.20
CA THR A 282 -44.68 -33.69 -39.86
C THR A 282 -44.62 -35.12 -39.30
N TYR A 283 -45.63 -35.51 -38.51
CA TYR A 283 -45.69 -36.88 -37.98
C TYR A 283 -45.76 -37.94 -39.09
N GLU A 284 -46.44 -37.65 -40.20
CA GLU A 284 -46.59 -38.60 -41.31
C GLU A 284 -45.26 -38.83 -42.04
N ASP A 285 -44.49 -37.75 -42.27
CA ASP A 285 -43.18 -37.84 -42.90
C ASP A 285 -42.17 -38.56 -41.98
N ILE A 286 -42.19 -38.28 -40.68
CA ILE A 286 -41.33 -38.96 -39.70
C ILE A 286 -41.61 -40.47 -39.65
N LYS A 287 -42.89 -40.90 -39.61
CA LYS A 287 -43.24 -42.32 -39.59
C LYS A 287 -42.77 -43.03 -40.86
N LYS A 288 -43.01 -42.40 -42.00
CA LYS A 288 -42.63 -42.96 -43.30
C LYS A 288 -41.12 -43.09 -43.43
N ASP A 289 -40.37 -42.04 -43.13
CA ASP A 289 -38.95 -41.96 -43.50
C ASP A 289 -37.98 -42.42 -42.40
N VAL A 290 -38.37 -42.34 -41.11
CA VAL A 290 -37.53 -42.80 -39.98
C VAL A 290 -37.92 -44.21 -39.51
N TRP A 291 -39.23 -44.52 -39.49
CA TRP A 291 -39.73 -45.84 -39.08
C TRP A 291 -39.90 -46.82 -40.24
N GLY A 292 -40.03 -46.34 -41.48
CA GLY A 292 -40.20 -47.19 -42.66
C GLY A 292 -41.60 -47.81 -42.80
N ASN A 293 -42.56 -47.42 -41.95
CA ASN A 293 -43.94 -47.87 -42.00
C ASN A 293 -44.92 -46.75 -41.57
N GLY A 294 -45.98 -46.53 -42.36
CA GLY A 294 -47.01 -45.52 -42.06
C GLY A 294 -47.87 -45.85 -40.84
N ASP A 295 -47.89 -47.12 -40.42
CA ASP A 295 -48.75 -47.62 -39.34
C ASP A 295 -48.22 -47.35 -37.93
N THR A 296 -47.02 -46.76 -37.80
CA THR A 296 -46.47 -46.41 -36.49
C THR A 296 -47.37 -45.37 -35.79
N SER A 297 -47.73 -45.62 -34.53
CA SER A 297 -48.57 -44.71 -33.76
C SER A 297 -47.84 -43.41 -33.43
N ASN A 298 -48.59 -42.30 -33.34
CA ASN A 298 -48.03 -41.02 -32.90
C ASN A 298 -47.40 -41.09 -31.51
N ASP A 299 -47.87 -42.00 -30.65
CA ASP A 299 -47.34 -42.17 -29.30
C ASP A 299 -45.97 -42.86 -29.30
N ALA A 300 -45.71 -43.78 -30.25
CA ALA A 300 -44.38 -44.36 -30.43
C ALA A 300 -43.35 -43.30 -30.84
N VAL A 301 -43.72 -42.40 -31.76
CA VAL A 301 -42.88 -41.26 -32.17
C VAL A 301 -42.62 -40.33 -30.96
N ARG A 302 -43.66 -40.00 -30.19
CA ARG A 302 -43.51 -39.16 -28.98
C ARG A 302 -42.63 -39.79 -27.91
N ASN A 303 -42.69 -41.10 -27.73
CA ASN A 303 -41.84 -41.82 -26.79
C ASN A 303 -40.37 -41.80 -27.23
N ALA A 304 -40.10 -41.94 -28.53
CA ALA A 304 -38.76 -41.79 -29.08
C ALA A 304 -38.23 -40.35 -28.90
N VAL A 305 -39.09 -39.34 -29.04
CA VAL A 305 -38.74 -37.94 -28.75
C VAL A 305 -38.43 -37.71 -27.28
N ASN A 306 -39.19 -38.31 -26.35
CA ASN A 306 -38.88 -38.20 -24.93
C ASN A 306 -37.49 -38.79 -24.61
N ARG A 307 -37.17 -39.93 -25.23
CA ARG A 307 -35.83 -40.54 -25.10
C ARG A 307 -34.75 -39.64 -25.67
N LEU A 308 -34.96 -39.09 -26.87
CA LEU A 308 -34.02 -38.15 -27.48
C LEU A 308 -33.82 -36.92 -26.59
N ASN A 309 -34.89 -36.33 -26.04
CA ASN A 309 -34.77 -35.17 -25.14
C ASN A 309 -34.01 -35.49 -23.84
N ASN A 310 -34.14 -36.69 -23.30
CA ASN A 310 -33.32 -37.13 -22.16
C ASN A 310 -31.84 -37.26 -22.55
N GLU A 311 -31.55 -37.78 -23.75
CA GLU A 311 -30.17 -37.87 -24.27
C GLU A 311 -29.60 -36.47 -24.59
N LEU A 312 -30.45 -35.51 -24.97
CA LEU A 312 -30.08 -34.12 -25.25
C LEU A 312 -30.02 -33.21 -24.01
N GLU A 313 -30.31 -33.72 -22.80
CA GLU A 313 -30.33 -32.91 -21.60
C GLU A 313 -28.96 -32.24 -21.36
N GLY A 314 -28.96 -30.91 -21.19
CA GLY A 314 -27.72 -30.12 -21.03
C GLY A 314 -26.98 -29.80 -22.33
N SER A 315 -27.46 -30.25 -23.50
CA SER A 315 -26.89 -29.91 -24.81
C SER A 315 -27.33 -28.55 -25.37
N GLY A 316 -28.30 -27.89 -24.71
CA GLY A 316 -28.94 -26.68 -25.22
C GLY A 316 -29.91 -26.94 -26.39
N LEU A 317 -30.11 -28.19 -26.82
CA LEU A 317 -31.15 -28.60 -27.75
C LEU A 317 -32.35 -29.20 -27.02
N TYR A 318 -33.53 -28.96 -27.58
CA TYR A 318 -34.76 -29.60 -27.15
C TYR A 318 -35.69 -29.81 -28.34
N VAL A 319 -36.29 -31.00 -28.47
CA VAL A 319 -37.28 -31.28 -29.50
C VAL A 319 -38.68 -31.04 -28.94
N GLU A 320 -39.34 -30.01 -29.48
CA GLU A 320 -40.71 -29.65 -29.16
C GLU A 320 -41.70 -30.53 -29.93
N LYS A 321 -42.74 -31.01 -29.22
CA LYS A 321 -43.83 -31.80 -29.78
C LYS A 321 -45.02 -30.89 -30.09
N LEU A 322 -45.30 -30.65 -31.37
CA LEU A 322 -46.42 -29.83 -31.80
C LEU A 322 -47.67 -30.71 -32.00
N THR A 323 -48.68 -30.53 -31.15
CA THR A 323 -49.90 -31.34 -31.14
C THR A 323 -50.55 -31.40 -32.53
N LYS A 324 -50.75 -32.62 -33.04
CA LYS A 324 -51.35 -32.93 -34.36
C LYS A 324 -50.62 -32.35 -35.59
N LYS A 325 -49.44 -31.74 -35.43
CA LYS A 325 -48.69 -31.13 -36.53
C LYS A 325 -47.38 -31.85 -36.83
N GLY A 326 -46.56 -32.09 -35.82
CA GLY A 326 -45.24 -32.67 -36.03
C GLY A 326 -44.27 -32.39 -34.88
N LEU A 327 -42.99 -32.36 -35.21
CA LEU A 327 -41.89 -32.09 -34.28
C LEU A 327 -41.05 -30.92 -34.79
N ARG A 328 -40.48 -30.14 -33.87
CA ARG A 328 -39.56 -29.03 -34.18
C ARG A 328 -38.35 -29.05 -33.25
N ILE A 329 -37.16 -28.75 -33.76
CA ILE A 329 -35.98 -28.53 -32.92
C ILE A 329 -35.99 -27.08 -32.40
N CYS A 330 -35.81 -26.93 -31.09
CA CYS A 330 -35.64 -25.65 -30.41
C CYS A 330 -34.23 -25.58 -29.81
N VAL A 331 -33.61 -24.40 -29.92
CA VAL A 331 -32.29 -24.12 -29.34
C VAL A 331 -32.48 -23.22 -28.13
N CYS A 332 -32.19 -23.75 -26.94
CA CYS A 332 -32.23 -23.01 -25.69
C CYS A 332 -30.99 -22.11 -25.60
N SER A 333 -31.18 -20.78 -25.59
CA SER A 333 -30.09 -19.85 -25.26
C SER A 333 -29.99 -19.74 -23.75
N TYR A 334 -28.95 -20.31 -23.14
CA TYR A 334 -28.60 -19.97 -21.76
C TYR A 334 -27.88 -18.61 -21.82
N ASN A 335 -28.59 -17.55 -21.39
CA ASN A 335 -27.99 -16.23 -21.16
C ASN A 335 -26.98 -16.27 -20.00
#